data_AF-A0A357F2E7-F1
#
_entry.id   AF-A0A357F2E7-F1
#
_cell.length_a   1.000
_cell.length_b   1.000
_cell.length_c   1.000
_cell.angle_alpha   90.00
_cell.angle_beta   90.00
_cell.angle_gamma   90.00
#
_symmetry.space_group_name_H-M   'P 1'
#
loop_
_entity.id
_entity.type
_entity.pdbx_description
1 polymer ?
#
loop_
_entity_poly.entity_id
_entity_poly.type
_entity_poly.pdbx_seq_one_letter_code
_entity_poly.pdbx_strand_id
1 'polypeptide(L)'
;FNRINGTGLRVAAVKNTYFGGDVAVAGLLTGQDFLAAREEVSGDFVIIPKHSIKEDDGLLLDGMTFGELISAFGPPIFPLDTPRLFDLLKGVGE
;
A
#
# COMPACT_ATOMS: atom_id res chain seq x y z
N PHE A 1 -7.31 4.00 16.46
CA PHE A 1 -6.01 4.64 16.21
C PHE A 1 -6.18 6.14 15.92
N ASN A 2 -6.91 6.51 14.85
CA ASN A 2 -7.17 7.91 14.45
C ASN A 2 -7.62 8.83 15.59
N ARG A 3 -8.68 8.45 16.32
CA ARG A 3 -9.19 9.27 17.44
C ARG A 3 -8.21 9.43 18.60
N ILE A 4 -7.32 8.46 18.80
CA ILE A 4 -6.39 8.43 19.95
C ILE A 4 -5.11 9.20 19.62
N ASN A 5 -4.64 9.13 18.36
CA ASN A 5 -3.40 9.76 17.91
C ASN A 5 -3.63 11.01 17.04
N GLY A 6 -4.88 11.46 16.89
CA GLY A 6 -5.24 12.60 16.04
C GLY A 6 -4.99 12.40 14.54
N THR A 7 -4.81 11.16 14.08
CA THR A 7 -4.43 10.89 12.68
C THR A 7 -5.65 10.77 11.75
N GLY A 8 -5.47 11.17 10.48
CA GLY A 8 -6.46 11.07 9.40
C GLY A 8 -6.32 9.82 8.53
N LEU A 9 -5.79 8.71 9.05
CA LEU A 9 -5.52 7.51 8.24
C LEU A 9 -6.81 6.86 7.76
N ARG A 10 -6.94 6.65 6.45
CA ARG A 10 -8.07 5.93 5.86
C ARG A 10 -7.61 4.57 5.36
N VAL A 11 -8.30 3.52 5.78
CA VAL A 11 -8.08 2.17 5.25
C VAL A 11 -8.96 1.99 4.01
N ALA A 12 -8.32 1.73 2.87
CA ALA A 12 -9.00 1.36 1.64
C ALA A 12 -8.86 -0.14 1.41
N ALA A 13 -9.96 -0.81 1.09
CA ALA A 13 -9.93 -2.22 0.74
C ALA A 13 -9.45 -2.38 -0.71
N VAL A 14 -8.41 -3.18 -0.92
CA VAL A 14 -7.93 -3.53 -2.26
C VAL A 14 -8.44 -4.93 -2.59
N LYS A 15 -9.18 -5.07 -3.69
CA LYS A 15 -9.63 -6.38 -4.16
C LYS A 15 -8.51 -7.05 -4.95
N ASN A 16 -8.20 -8.29 -4.59
CA ASN A 16 -7.25 -9.10 -5.34
C ASN A 16 -7.94 -9.69 -6.58
N THR A 17 -7.96 -8.94 -7.67
CA THR A 17 -8.55 -9.38 -8.94
C THR A 17 -7.65 -10.35 -9.67
N TYR A 18 -6.33 -10.27 -9.47
CA TYR A 18 -5.35 -11.10 -10.15
C TYR A 18 -5.47 -12.60 -9.78
N PHE A 19 -5.70 -12.91 -8.50
CA PHE A 19 -5.91 -14.30 -8.02
C PHE A 19 -7.40 -14.69 -7.93
N GLY A 20 -8.28 -14.01 -8.68
CA GLY A 20 -9.69 -14.39 -8.80
C GLY A 20 -10.62 -13.92 -7.67
N GLY A 21 -10.17 -13.01 -6.79
CA GLY A 21 -11.03 -12.35 -5.80
C GLY A 21 -11.22 -13.10 -4.48
N ASP A 22 -11.09 -14.42 -4.47
CA ASP A 22 -11.30 -15.27 -3.29
C ASP A 22 -10.09 -15.31 -2.32
N VAL A 23 -8.94 -14.76 -2.73
CA VAL A 23 -7.69 -14.79 -1.95
C VAL A 23 -7.44 -13.46 -1.24
N ALA A 24 -7.64 -13.45 0.08
CA ALA A 24 -7.51 -12.25 0.92
C ALA A 24 -6.12 -12.10 1.59
N VAL A 25 -5.04 -12.44 0.91
CA VAL A 25 -3.67 -12.33 1.44
C VAL A 25 -2.98 -11.09 0.86
N ALA A 26 -2.55 -10.18 1.72
CA ALA A 26 -1.91 -8.91 1.33
C ALA A 26 -0.64 -9.12 0.47
N GLY A 27 0.13 -10.18 0.72
CA GLY A 27 1.31 -10.54 -0.08
C GLY A 27 1.00 -11.01 -1.50
N LEU A 28 -0.28 -11.20 -1.85
CA LEU A 28 -0.72 -11.62 -3.18
C LEU A 28 -1.39 -10.49 -3.97
N LEU A 29 -1.27 -9.24 -3.51
CA LEU A 29 -1.72 -8.07 -4.26
C LEU A 29 -0.72 -7.69 -5.34
N THR A 30 -1.23 -7.30 -6.50
CA THR A 30 -0.44 -6.87 -7.67
C THR A 30 -0.46 -5.36 -7.86
N GLY A 31 0.41 -4.85 -8.74
CA GLY A 31 0.39 -3.44 -9.15
C GLY A 31 -0.94 -3.03 -9.76
N GLN A 32 -1.56 -3.91 -10.55
CA GLN A 32 -2.88 -3.67 -11.13
C GLN A 32 -3.98 -3.57 -10.07
N ASP A 33 -3.94 -4.41 -9.03
CA ASP A 33 -4.91 -4.34 -7.94
C ASP A 33 -4.81 -2.99 -7.20
N PHE A 34 -3.58 -2.51 -6.95
CA PHE A 34 -3.37 -1.18 -6.37
C PHE A 34 -3.87 -0.07 -7.29
N LEU A 35 -3.54 -0.11 -8.59
CA LEU A 35 -3.99 0.88 -9.55
C LEU A 35 -5.52 0.90 -9.70
N ALA A 36 -6.18 -0.24 -9.60
CA ALA A 36 -7.65 -0.31 -9.60
C ALA A 36 -8.24 0.36 -8.35
N ALA A 37 -7.59 0.20 -7.18
CA ALA A 37 -8.02 0.83 -5.94
C ALA A 37 -7.69 2.33 -5.84
N ARG A 38 -6.89 2.88 -6.78
CA ARG A 38 -6.43 4.28 -6.71
C ARG A 38 -7.57 5.30 -6.62
N GLU A 39 -8.70 5.03 -7.28
CA GLU A 39 -9.85 5.93 -7.31
C GLU A 39 -10.59 5.98 -5.97
N GLU A 40 -10.42 4.95 -5.13
CA GLU A 40 -11.02 4.85 -3.80
C GLU A 40 -10.09 5.39 -2.70
N VAL A 41 -8.84 5.69 -3.03
CA VAL A 41 -7.81 6.19 -2.11
C VAL A 41 -7.67 7.70 -2.25
N SER A 42 -7.69 8.40 -1.11
CA SER A 42 -7.50 9.86 -1.05
C SER A 42 -6.60 10.21 0.13
N GLY A 43 -5.57 11.01 -0.10
CA GLY A 43 -4.67 11.50 0.94
C GLY A 43 -3.34 11.98 0.39
N ASP A 44 -2.50 12.52 1.27
CA ASP A 44 -1.17 13.05 0.91
C ASP A 44 -0.16 11.94 0.59
N PHE A 45 -0.38 10.73 1.11
CA PHE A 45 0.46 9.56 0.87
C PHE A 45 -0.34 8.27 1.00
N VAL A 46 0.21 7.20 0.43
CA VAL A 46 -0.37 5.86 0.44
C VAL A 46 0.61 4.90 1.11
N ILE A 47 0.08 4.02 1.95
CA ILE A 47 0.87 2.94 2.56
C ILE A 47 0.40 1.63 1.96
N ILE A 48 1.34 0.85 1.44
CA ILE A 48 1.07 -0.49 0.93
C ILE A 48 1.82 -1.54 1.76
N PRO A 49 1.34 -2.80 1.80
CA PRO A 49 2.05 -3.87 2.47
C PRO A 49 3.41 -4.09 1.80
N LYS A 50 4.50 -4.01 2.58
CA LYS A 50 5.86 -4.29 2.06
C LYS A 50 5.94 -5.67 1.38
N HIS A 51 5.19 -6.65 1.88
CA HIS A 51 5.16 -8.02 1.38
C HIS A 51 4.62 -8.17 -0.06
N SER A 52 3.94 -7.16 -0.61
CA SER A 52 3.48 -7.18 -2.00
C SER A 52 4.60 -6.88 -3.01
N ILE A 53 5.77 -6.44 -2.52
CA ILE A 53 6.96 -6.15 -3.32
C ILE A 53 8.00 -7.25 -3.07
N LYS A 54 8.52 -7.83 -4.15
CA LYS A 54 9.61 -8.81 -4.08
C LYS A 54 10.91 -8.11 -3.66
N GLU A 55 11.54 -8.61 -2.59
CA GLU A 55 12.70 -7.96 -1.97
C GLU A 55 13.95 -7.92 -2.88
N ASP A 56 14.13 -8.91 -3.77
CA ASP A 56 15.27 -8.99 -4.68
C ASP A 56 15.23 -7.98 -5.83
N ASP A 57 14.06 -7.82 -6.47
CA ASP A 57 13.96 -7.12 -7.76
C ASP A 57 13.09 -5.85 -7.70
N GLY A 58 12.42 -5.57 -6.57
CA GLY A 58 11.48 -4.45 -6.46
C GLY A 58 10.25 -4.57 -7.37
N LEU A 59 9.96 -5.79 -7.81
CA LEU A 59 8.84 -6.13 -8.68
C LEU A 59 7.63 -6.55 -7.85
N LEU A 60 6.44 -6.22 -8.34
CA LEU A 60 5.19 -6.79 -7.89
C LEU A 60 4.92 -8.13 -8.62
N LEU A 61 3.92 -8.88 -8.14
CA LEU A 61 3.63 -10.22 -8.67
C LEU A 61 3.18 -10.25 -10.13
N ASP A 62 2.68 -9.14 -10.67
CA ASP A 62 2.32 -9.00 -12.09
C ASP A 62 3.51 -8.58 -12.96
N GLY A 63 4.70 -8.41 -12.38
CA GLY A 63 5.91 -7.96 -13.09
C GLY A 63 6.03 -6.45 -13.21
N MET A 64 5.06 -5.68 -12.72
CA MET A 64 5.16 -4.22 -12.60
C MET A 64 6.26 -3.83 -11.63
N THR A 65 7.09 -2.86 -12.00
CA THR A 65 8.10 -2.33 -11.08
C THR A 65 7.47 -1.40 -10.05
N PHE A 66 8.05 -1.34 -8.84
CA PHE A 66 7.59 -0.38 -7.83
C PHE A 66 7.68 1.08 -8.31
N GLY A 67 8.65 1.40 -9.17
CA GLY A 67 8.78 2.72 -9.79
C GLY A 67 7.62 3.04 -10.74
N GLU A 68 7.17 2.08 -11.55
CA GLU A 68 5.99 2.24 -12.40
C GLU A 68 4.72 2.44 -11.58
N LEU A 69 4.57 1.69 -10.48
CA LEU A 69 3.44 1.84 -9.57
C LEU A 69 3.39 3.27 -9.00
N ILE A 70 4.51 3.78 -8.47
CA ILE A 70 4.60 5.16 -7.97
C ILE A 70 4.21 6.16 -9.05
N SER A 71 4.77 6.01 -10.26
CA SER A 71 4.52 6.93 -11.36
C SER A 71 3.07 6.92 -11.84
N ALA A 72 2.36 5.79 -11.73
CA ALA A 72 1.00 5.63 -12.19
C ALA A 72 -0.07 5.95 -11.12
N PHE A 73 0.28 5.89 -9.84
CA PHE A 73 -0.65 6.11 -8.73
C PHE A 73 -0.88 7.60 -8.46
N GLY A 74 0.19 8.41 -8.45
CA GLY A 74 0.14 9.86 -8.20
C GLY A 74 0.79 10.27 -6.88
N PRO A 75 0.13 10.07 -5.71
CA PRO A 75 0.72 10.33 -4.40
C PRO A 75 1.90 9.40 -4.08
N PRO A 76 2.81 9.82 -3.20
CA PRO A 76 3.93 8.99 -2.74
C PRO A 76 3.43 7.71 -2.06
N ILE A 77 4.03 6.59 -2.44
CA ILE A 77 3.72 5.26 -1.91
C ILE A 77 4.84 4.81 -0.97
N PHE A 78 4.49 4.39 0.24
CA PHE A 78 5.42 3.86 1.23
C PHE A 78 5.14 2.36 1.47
N PRO A 79 6.10 1.48 1.14
CA PRO A 79 5.98 0.06 1.45
C PRO A 79 6.40 -0.17 2.90
N LEU A 80 5.41 -0.28 3.79
CA LEU A 80 5.64 -0.43 5.23
C LEU A 80 5.04 -1.73 5.74
N ASP A 81 5.74 -2.33 6.69
CA ASP A 81 5.22 -3.33 7.61
C ASP A 81 4.59 -2.68 8.84
N THR A 82 3.80 -3.44 9.58
CA THR A 82 3.08 -2.98 10.76
C THR A 82 4.00 -2.32 11.82
N PRO A 83 5.16 -2.91 12.19
CA PRO A 83 6.12 -2.25 13.08
C PRO A 83 6.58 -0.88 12.57
N ARG A 84 7.08 -0.79 11.33
CA ARG A 84 7.56 0.49 10.77
C ARG A 84 6.46 1.55 10.66
N LEU A 85 5.22 1.13 10.39
CA LEU A 85 4.10 2.05 10.40
C LEU A 85 3.92 2.70 11.78
N PHE A 86 4.05 1.94 12.86
CA PHE A 86 3.96 2.50 14.21
C PHE A 86 5.13 3.44 14.53
N ASP A 87 6.35 3.13 14.08
CA ASP A 87 7.49 4.04 14.23
C ASP A 87 7.27 5.37 13.50
N LEU A 88 6.81 5.30 12.25
CA LEU A 88 6.46 6.49 11.46
C LEU A 88 5.41 7.35 12.18
N LEU A 89 4.36 6.71 12.71
CA LEU A 89 3.26 7.43 13.37
C LEU A 89 3.63 8.00 14.73
N LYS A 90 4.63 7.44 15.42
CA LYS A 90 5.17 7.99 16.67
C LYS A 90 6.13 9.15 16.42
N GLY A 91 6.91 9.11 15.33
CA GLY A 91 7.88 10.16 14.98
C GLY A 91 7.27 11.44 14.40
N VAL A 92 5.99 11.44 14.02
CA VAL A 92 5.28 12.64 13.53
C VAL A 92 4.80 13.55 14.69
N GLY A 93 5.10 13.17 15.94
CA GLY A 93 4.67 13.88 17.15
C GLY A 93 5.76 14.70 17.88
N GLU A 94 6.94 14.92 17.29
CA GLU A 94 8.00 15.80 17.84
C GLU A 94 8.15 17.09 17.02
#